data_AF-A0A2A9CDM2-F1
#
_entry.id   AF-A0A2A9CDM2-F1
#
_cell.length_a   1.000
_cell.length_b   1.000
_cell.length_c   1.000
_cell.angle_alpha   90.00
_cell.angle_beta   90.00
_cell.angle_gamma   90.00
#
_symmetry.space_group_name_H-M   'P 1'
#
loop_
_entity.id
_entity.type
_entity.pdbx_description
1 polymer ?
#
loop_
_entity_poly.entity_id
_entity_poly.type
_entity_poly.pdbx_seq_one_letter_code
_entity_poly.pdbx_strand_id
1 'polypeptide(L)' 'MVRQGLGISMVILGAIVMIINISFLRTNDYYDAIRVLSFVMFMVGIFLIPRYAKAKKNI' A
#
# COMPACT_ATOMS: atom_id res chain seq x y z
N MET A 1 -10.52 13.45 -5.20
CA MET A 1 -9.52 13.87 -4.19
C MET A 1 -9.49 12.92 -2.99
N VAL A 2 -10.57 12.73 -2.22
CA VAL A 2 -10.57 11.90 -0.99
C VAL A 2 -10.16 10.43 -1.22
N ARG A 3 -10.71 9.74 -2.23
CA ARG A 3 -10.36 8.34 -2.53
C ARG A 3 -8.88 8.14 -2.93
N GLN A 4 -8.30 9.14 -3.57
CA GLN A 4 -6.91 9.13 -4.02
C GLN A 4 -5.95 9.35 -2.85
N GLY A 5 -6.31 10.24 -1.91
CA GLY A 5 -5.58 10.41 -0.65
C GLY A 5 -5.62 9.14 0.23
N LEU A 6 -6.77 8.47 0.30
CA LEU A 6 -6.91 7.19 1.00
C LEU A 6 -6.09 6.07 0.34
N GLY A 7 -6.06 5.99 -0.99
CA GLY A 7 -5.21 5.04 -1.70
C GLY A 7 -3.72 5.27 -1.42
N ILE A 8 -3.27 6.53 -1.46
CA ILE A 8 -1.87 6.89 -1.17
C ILE A 8 -1.50 6.55 0.28
N SER A 9 -2.35 6.89 1.26
CA SER A 9 -2.06 6.57 2.66
C SER A 9 -2.03 5.07 2.92
N MET A 10 -2.91 4.28 2.30
CA MET A 10 -2.89 2.82 2.39
C MET A 10 -1.62 2.21 1.80
N VAL A 11 -1.13 2.70 0.66
CA VAL A 11 0.13 2.24 0.07
C VAL A 11 1.31 2.56 0.99
N ILE A 12 1.39 3.79 1.50
CA ILE A 12 2.48 4.22 2.39
C ILE A 12 2.49 3.40 3.69
N LEU A 13 1.33 3.22 4.32
CA LEU A 13 1.20 2.41 5.53
C LEU A 13 1.58 0.95 5.27
N GLY A 14 1.11 0.36 4.17
CA GLY A 14 1.49 -0.99 3.76
C GLY A 14 3.00 -1.13 3.54
N ALA A 15 3.65 -0.13 2.94
CA ALA A 15 5.10 -0.09 2.72
C ALA A 15 5.87 -0.10 4.05
N ILE A 16 5.48 0.77 4.98
CA ILE A 16 6.15 0.92 6.28
C ILE A 16 6.02 -0.36 7.09
N VAL A 17 4.81 -0.94 7.16
CA VAL A 17 4.57 -2.21 7.87
C VAL A 17 5.43 -3.32 7.27
N MET A 18 5.58 -3.37 5.95
CA MET A 18 6.43 -4.37 5.30
C MET A 18 7.92 -4.20 5.64
N ILE A 19 8.42 -2.95 5.64
CA ILE A 19 9.81 -2.65 6.02
C ILE A 19 10.07 -3.07 7.46
N ILE A 20 9.18 -2.73 8.39
CA ILE A 20 9.32 -3.11 9.80
C ILE A 20 9.27 -4.64 9.95
N ASN A 21 8.34 -5.29 9.26
CA ASN A 21 8.20 -6.74 9.32
C ASN A 21 9.46 -7.46 8.81
N ILE A 22 10.03 -7.01 7.69
CA ILE A 22 11.28 -7.56 7.13
C ILE A 22 12.47 -7.29 8.05
N SER A 23 12.58 -6.08 8.60
CA SER A 23 13.73 -5.68 9.41
C SER A 23 13.76 -6.29 10.82
N PHE A 24 12.59 -6.55 11.44
CA PHE A 24 12.52 -6.93 12.86
C PHE A 24 11.82 -8.26 13.14
N LEU A 25 10.88 -8.68 12.32
CA LEU A 25 10.00 -9.82 12.63
C LEU A 25 10.34 -11.09 11.83
N ARG A 26 11.46 -11.12 11.10
CA ARG A 26 11.84 -12.24 10.21
C ARG A 26 11.86 -13.62 10.87
N THR A 27 12.16 -13.69 12.17
CA THR A 27 12.22 -14.92 12.98
C THR A 27 10.90 -15.27 13.67
N ASN A 28 9.88 -14.43 13.53
CA ASN A 28 8.61 -14.58 14.22
C ASN A 28 7.64 -15.38 13.35
N ASP A 29 6.85 -16.28 13.94
CA ASP A 29 5.92 -17.16 13.20
C ASP A 29 4.89 -16.37 12.38
N TYR A 30 4.61 -15.14 12.78
CA TYR A 30 3.70 -14.23 12.08
C TYR A 30 4.33 -13.50 10.89
N TYR A 31 5.63 -13.67 10.63
CA TYR A 31 6.36 -12.99 9.56
C TYR A 31 5.68 -13.18 8.20
N ASP A 32 5.38 -14.43 7.84
CA ASP A 32 4.79 -14.78 6.55
C ASP A 32 3.36 -14.24 6.42
N ALA A 33 2.57 -14.31 7.50
CA ALA A 33 1.21 -13.78 7.52
C ALA A 33 1.19 -12.26 7.32
N ILE A 34 2.05 -11.54 8.04
CA ILE A 34 2.17 -10.08 7.92
C ILE A 34 2.72 -9.71 6.54
N ARG A 35 3.67 -10.48 5.98
CA ARG A 35 4.20 -10.25 4.63
C ARG A 35 3.12 -10.35 3.57
N VAL A 36 2.29 -11.39 3.62
CA VAL A 36 1.17 -11.57 2.68
C VAL A 36 0.15 -10.44 2.82
N LEU A 37 -0.21 -10.07 4.05
CA LEU A 37 -1.15 -8.99 4.31
C LEU A 37 -0.65 -7.64 3.79
N SER A 38 0.63 -7.32 3.99
CA SER A 38 1.27 -6.12 3.44
C SER A 38 1.22 -6.09 1.92
N PHE A 39 1.47 -7.23 1.26
CA PHE A 39 1.44 -7.33 -0.20
C PHE A 39 0.02 -7.09 -0.76
N VAL A 40 -0.99 -7.66 -0.10
CA VAL A 40 -2.41 -7.44 -0.45
C VAL A 40 -2.80 -5.98 -0.27
N MET A 41 -2.41 -5.34 0.84
CA MET A 41 -2.66 -3.91 1.05
C MET A 41 -1.98 -3.03 -0.01
N PHE A 42 -0.76 -3.39 -0.42
CA PHE A 42 -0.05 -2.66 -1.46
C PHE A 42 -0.78 -2.73 -2.81
N MET A 43 -1.22 -3.93 -3.20
CA MET A 43 -1.99 -4.14 -4.43
C MET A 43 -3.33 -3.39 -4.39
N VAL A 44 -4.08 -3.52 -3.29
CA VAL A 44 -5.35 -2.81 -3.10
C VAL A 44 -5.14 -1.30 -3.15
N GLY A 45 -4.10 -0.79 -2.50
CA GLY A 45 -3.73 0.62 -2.53
C GLY A 45 -3.40 1.12 -3.94
N ILE A 46 -2.62 0.36 -4.73
CA ILE A 46 -2.34 0.67 -6.14
C ILE A 46 -3.62 0.69 -6.97
N PHE A 47 -4.53 -0.26 -6.79
CA PHE A 47 -5.82 -0.28 -7.49
C PHE A 47 -6.73 0.89 -7.09
N LEU A 48 -6.64 1.35 -5.84
CA LEU A 48 -7.37 2.50 -5.32
C LEU A 48 -6.81 3.84 -5.79
N ILE A 49 -5.52 3.90 -6.12
CA ILE A 49 -4.93 5.05 -6.81
C ILE A 49 -5.46 5.01 -8.25
N PRO A 50 -6.34 5.95 -8.64
CA PRO A 50 -6.99 5.90 -9.95
C PRO A 50 -5.93 5.92 -11.05
N ARG A 51 -5.89 4.85 -11.84
CA ARG A 51 -4.96 4.62 -12.96
C ARG A 51 -5.04 5.68 -14.05
N TYR A 52 -6.07 6.52 -13.99
CA TYR A 52 -6.25 7.70 -14.82
C TYR A 52 -6.21 8.93 -13.91
N ALA A 53 -5.02 9.45 -13.65
CA ALA A 53 -4.90 10.90 -13.64
C ALA A 53 -5.37 11.33 -15.04
N LYS A 54 -6.68 11.60 -15.21
CA LYS A 54 -7.18 12.22 -16.44
C LYS A 54 -6.23 13.37 -16.73
N ALA A 55 -5.59 13.35 -17.90
CA ALA A 55 -4.89 14.51 -18.40
C ALA A 55 -5.82 15.70 -18.16
N LYS A 56 -5.39 16.65 -17.34
CA LYS A 56 -6.15 17.84 -17.01
C LYS A 56 -6.36 18.59 -18.32
N LYS A 57 -7.47 18.31 -19.02
CA LYS A 57 -7.92 19.11 -20.16
C LYS A 57 -8.47 20.39 -19.57
N ASN A 58 -7.57 21.35 -19.31
CA ASN A 58 -7.95 22.75 -19.20
C ASN A 58 -8.50 23.13 -20.58
N ILE A 59 -9.82 23.28 -20.66
CA ILE A 59 -10.47 24.06 -21.72
C ILE A 59 -10.26 25.52 -21.35
#